data_AF-A0AAW1ABK6-F1
#
_entry.id   AF-A0AAW1ABK6-F1
#
_cell.length_a   1.000
_cell.length_b   1.000
_cell.length_c   1.000
_cell.angle_alpha   90.00
_cell.angle_beta   90.00
_cell.angle_gamma   90.00
#
_symmetry.space_group_name_H-M   'P 1'
#
loop_
_entity.id
_entity.type
_entity.pdbx_description
1 polymer ?
#
loop_
_entity_poly.entity_id
_entity_poly.type
_entity_poly.pdbx_seq_one_letter_code
_entity_poly.pdbx_strand_id
1 'polypeptide(L)'
;MFKQTFKTNFIIKQFGKLISPITTESKICNALATNLKLDRNAIKILHENKVDSKLGKIPEEQIIRNCIILQSMNIRLDKVELLIPCLKLQPKTLRNRILILKEMGVKSINLYNIRRFLLLMQKPMINFKKLFNIPRNKSMIKVIFSNVDLTCKIDKYMVKNETRTTVGSYYQLCIMYHQKHCMKLHNELFYEKKRFKYVSLTEMTRLLDILRNKCQLDEKFLEKHSYVLNIDVNNVEEILNELNTKLNEKSVIDLIKSYPRILLHDISKIKNTFQLYQNFDLQNQSHRSVLQGFKINKDTFIERYTNFANNLELDVWLKHPRLVYMLYYYKSVTNRLTYMKHLNCSNNANTHTYLSNKDFFSRYIEGDVSHTAVRKHVSYILKKEFGDNKIHFVSSIKKHPFWKSIPLLHIDKTIKYLKEYFSIEDICKNIQIILYPRSLIDDTLNLLYKEYSPQNGYNFTSTQYLALCLYKLEQKYHFSGDGVWQVEMSVFKSNLFEDVYELDNLIERMNDDENEVMNLSGEAWFEHLLQ
;
A
#
# COMPACT_ATOMS: atom_id res chain seq x y z
N MET A 1 34.07 18.81 2.44
CA MET A 1 34.40 17.38 2.66
C MET A 1 33.48 16.81 3.74
N PHE A 2 32.22 16.50 3.43
CA PHE A 2 31.33 15.72 4.31
C PHE A 2 30.31 14.98 3.43
N LYS A 3 30.56 13.69 3.18
CA LYS A 3 29.53 12.77 2.67
C LYS A 3 28.56 12.49 3.82
N GLN A 4 27.30 12.89 3.67
CA GLN A 4 26.20 12.45 4.54
C GLN A 4 26.04 10.92 4.41
N THR A 5 26.71 10.16 5.27
CA THR A 5 26.60 8.70 5.39
C THR A 5 25.67 8.26 6.52
N PHE A 6 25.05 9.20 7.24
CA PHE A 6 24.21 8.91 8.41
C PHE A 6 22.73 8.84 8.03
N LYS A 7 22.29 7.73 7.43
CA LYS A 7 20.89 7.19 7.52
C LYS A 7 20.73 5.86 6.76
N THR A 8 21.52 5.63 5.71
CA THR A 8 21.55 4.37 4.95
C THR A 8 21.89 3.16 5.83
N ASN A 9 22.75 3.34 6.84
CA ASN A 9 23.11 2.28 7.79
C ASN A 9 21.93 1.80 8.64
N PHE A 10 20.92 2.63 8.92
CA PHE A 10 19.76 2.21 9.70
C PHE A 10 18.82 1.31 8.87
N ILE A 11 18.64 1.64 7.59
CA ILE A 11 17.80 0.89 6.64
C ILE A 11 18.47 -0.44 6.26
N ILE A 12 19.79 -0.44 6.02
CA ILE A 12 20.56 -1.66 5.73
C ILE A 12 20.54 -2.62 6.94
N LYS A 13 20.61 -2.09 8.18
CA LYS A 13 20.61 -2.93 9.39
C LYS A 13 19.23 -3.56 9.70
N GLN A 14 18.13 -2.92 9.31
CA GLN A 14 16.78 -3.49 9.46
C GLN A 14 16.43 -4.57 8.41
N PHE A 15 16.96 -4.47 7.19
CA PHE A 15 16.61 -5.40 6.10
C PHE A 15 17.71 -6.41 5.73
N GLY A 16 18.95 -6.20 6.16
CA GLY A 16 20.10 -7.05 5.82
C GLY A 16 20.10 -8.46 6.39
N LYS A 17 19.14 -8.84 7.25
CA LYS A 17 19.07 -10.16 7.89
C LYS A 17 18.10 -11.16 7.23
N LEU A 18 17.42 -10.81 6.14
CA LEU A 18 16.28 -11.60 5.64
C LEU A 18 16.56 -12.54 4.44
N ILE A 19 17.80 -12.69 3.99
CA ILE A 19 18.09 -13.58 2.85
C ILE A 19 19.28 -14.48 3.18
N SER A 20 18.99 -15.60 3.84
CA SER A 20 19.84 -16.78 3.85
C SER A 20 19.51 -17.62 2.60
N PRO A 21 20.45 -17.85 1.66
CA PRO A 21 20.22 -18.63 0.45
C PRO A 21 20.39 -20.12 0.76
N ILE A 22 19.48 -20.69 1.57
CA ILE A 22 19.27 -22.15 1.49
C ILE A 22 18.38 -22.34 0.25
N THR A 23 19.01 -22.88 -0.79
CA THR A 23 18.55 -22.97 -2.17
C THR A 23 17.08 -23.39 -2.29
N THR A 24 16.30 -22.60 -3.05
CA THR A 24 14.86 -22.76 -3.33
C THR A 24 14.48 -24.19 -3.73
N GLU A 25 15.40 -24.89 -4.39
CA GLU A 25 15.23 -26.27 -4.87
C GLU A 25 15.13 -27.30 -3.74
N SER A 26 15.91 -27.16 -2.67
CA SER A 26 15.85 -28.04 -1.50
C SER A 26 14.50 -27.92 -0.77
N LYS A 27 13.98 -26.70 -0.66
CA LYS A 27 12.66 -26.45 -0.05
C LYS A 27 11.51 -26.99 -0.90
N ILE A 28 11.59 -26.85 -2.23
CA ILE A 28 10.60 -27.42 -3.16
C ILE A 28 10.58 -28.95 -3.06
N CYS A 29 11.75 -29.60 -3.03
CA CYS A 29 11.85 -31.05 -2.85
C CYS A 29 11.26 -31.50 -1.51
N ASN A 30 11.55 -30.77 -0.43
CA ASN A 30 10.97 -31.03 0.88
C ASN A 30 9.44 -30.88 0.87
N ALA A 31 8.89 -29.85 0.21
CA ALA A 31 7.44 -29.67 0.10
C ALA A 31 6.75 -30.81 -0.67
N LEU A 32 7.36 -31.30 -1.75
CA LEU A 32 6.85 -32.44 -2.53
C LEU A 32 6.89 -33.74 -1.72
N ALA A 33 8.00 -34.00 -1.01
CA ALA A 33 8.14 -35.17 -0.16
C ALA A 33 7.19 -35.13 1.05
N THR A 34 7.03 -33.96 1.68
CA THR A 34 6.28 -33.82 2.94
C THR A 34 4.77 -33.80 2.69
N ASN A 35 4.31 -33.01 1.72
CA ASN A 35 2.87 -32.80 1.49
C ASN A 35 2.26 -33.84 0.54
N LEU A 36 3.03 -34.36 -0.44
CA LEU A 36 2.51 -35.34 -1.40
C LEU A 36 3.04 -36.76 -1.17
N LYS A 37 3.93 -36.97 -0.18
CA LYS A 37 4.56 -38.26 0.13
C LYS A 37 5.21 -38.91 -1.10
N LEU A 38 5.78 -38.10 -1.99
CA LEU A 38 6.48 -38.57 -3.18
C LEU A 38 7.83 -39.17 -2.78
N ASP A 39 8.20 -40.29 -3.41
CA ASP A 39 9.51 -40.89 -3.21
C ASP A 39 10.60 -40.13 -3.99
N ARG A 40 11.87 -40.43 -3.68
CA ARG A 40 13.01 -39.75 -4.32
C ARG A 40 13.05 -39.99 -5.83
N ASN A 41 12.56 -41.13 -6.30
CA ASN A 41 12.54 -41.47 -7.72
C ASN A 41 11.50 -40.66 -8.50
N ALA A 42 10.29 -40.47 -7.95
CA ALA A 42 9.25 -39.61 -8.50
C ALA A 42 9.71 -38.15 -8.55
N ILE A 43 10.41 -37.66 -7.52
CA ILE A 43 11.01 -36.32 -7.53
C ILE A 43 12.06 -36.23 -8.63
N LYS A 44 12.93 -37.23 -8.78
CA LYS A 44 13.93 -37.27 -9.86
C LYS A 44 13.29 -37.21 -11.25
N ILE A 45 12.20 -37.96 -11.49
CA ILE A 45 11.42 -37.92 -12.74
C ILE A 45 10.84 -36.53 -13.04
N LEU A 46 10.47 -35.76 -12.01
CA LEU A 46 10.00 -34.38 -12.16
C LEU A 46 11.13 -33.42 -12.59
N HIS A 47 12.35 -33.64 -12.12
CA HIS A 47 13.52 -32.85 -12.52
C HIS A 47 14.09 -33.26 -13.89
N GLU A 48 14.04 -34.55 -14.22
CA GLU A 48 14.60 -35.12 -15.47
C GLU A 48 13.71 -34.91 -16.70
N ASN A 49 12.42 -34.62 -16.52
CA ASN A 49 11.51 -34.28 -17.63
C ASN A 49 11.89 -32.93 -18.29
N LYS A 50 12.83 -32.99 -19.24
CA LYS A 50 13.40 -31.84 -19.98
C LYS A 50 12.37 -30.99 -20.73
N VAL A 51 11.19 -31.53 -21.05
CA VAL A 51 10.12 -30.81 -21.77
C VAL A 51 9.41 -29.78 -20.87
N ASP A 52 9.51 -29.93 -19.54
CA ASP A 52 8.74 -29.14 -18.57
C ASP A 52 9.58 -28.63 -17.38
N SER A 53 10.92 -28.63 -17.47
CA SER A 53 11.96 -28.28 -16.48
C SER A 53 11.94 -26.82 -15.94
N LYS A 54 10.75 -26.23 -15.85
CA LYS A 54 10.44 -24.92 -15.29
C LYS A 54 9.89 -25.02 -13.87
N LEU A 55 10.14 -26.12 -13.13
CA LEU A 55 9.69 -26.22 -11.73
C LEU A 55 10.23 -25.04 -10.89
N GLY A 56 11.49 -24.67 -11.11
CA GLY A 56 12.11 -23.49 -10.49
C GLY A 56 11.56 -22.14 -10.96
N LYS A 57 10.70 -22.09 -11.99
CA LYS A 57 10.01 -20.84 -12.41
C LYS A 57 8.66 -20.65 -11.72
N ILE A 58 8.15 -21.66 -11.02
CA ILE A 58 6.92 -21.55 -10.26
C ILE A 58 7.29 -21.02 -8.87
N PRO A 59 6.59 -19.99 -8.36
CA PRO A 59 6.83 -19.51 -6.99
C PRO A 59 6.70 -20.64 -5.96
N GLU A 60 7.63 -20.71 -5.01
CA GLU A 60 7.67 -21.75 -3.97
C GLU A 60 6.35 -21.83 -3.20
N GLU A 61 5.80 -20.69 -2.81
CA GLU A 61 4.52 -20.59 -2.10
C GLU A 61 3.36 -21.20 -2.90
N GLN A 62 3.35 -21.01 -4.23
CA GLN A 62 2.33 -21.59 -5.09
C GLN A 62 2.46 -23.12 -5.15
N ILE A 63 3.68 -23.66 -5.20
CA ILE A 63 3.92 -25.11 -5.19
C ILE A 63 3.38 -25.71 -3.88
N ILE A 64 3.75 -25.10 -2.74
CA ILE A 64 3.32 -25.56 -1.42
C ILE A 64 1.78 -25.57 -1.32
N ARG A 65 1.13 -24.44 -1.66
CA ARG A 65 -0.34 -24.34 -1.64
C ARG A 65 -1.00 -25.40 -2.54
N ASN A 66 -0.47 -25.62 -3.73
CA ASN A 66 -1.01 -26.61 -4.66
C ASN A 66 -0.84 -28.05 -4.14
N CYS A 67 0.29 -28.37 -3.50
CA CYS A 67 0.50 -29.67 -2.87
C CYS A 67 -0.53 -29.93 -1.76
N ILE A 68 -0.75 -28.95 -0.89
CA ILE A 68 -1.75 -29.02 0.19
C ILE A 68 -3.16 -29.22 -0.39
N ILE A 69 -3.50 -28.55 -1.50
CA ILE A 69 -4.80 -28.72 -2.18
C ILE A 69 -4.96 -30.16 -2.71
N LEU A 70 -3.96 -30.68 -3.42
CA LEU A 70 -4.01 -32.03 -3.98
C LEU A 70 -4.14 -33.09 -2.88
N GLN A 71 -3.39 -32.94 -1.79
CA GLN A 71 -3.43 -33.84 -0.64
C GLN A 71 -4.78 -33.78 0.08
N SER A 72 -5.23 -32.58 0.48
CA SER A 72 -6.49 -32.40 1.23
C SER A 72 -7.72 -32.83 0.44
N MET A 73 -7.67 -32.76 -0.89
CA MET A 73 -8.75 -33.21 -1.75
C MET A 73 -8.66 -34.68 -2.17
N ASN A 74 -7.67 -35.41 -1.65
CA ASN A 74 -7.40 -36.83 -1.90
C ASN A 74 -7.26 -37.15 -3.39
N ILE A 75 -6.43 -36.38 -4.12
CA ILE A 75 -6.19 -36.57 -5.55
C ILE A 75 -5.21 -37.72 -5.78
N ARG A 76 -5.57 -38.63 -6.69
CA ARG A 76 -4.71 -39.73 -7.10
C ARG A 76 -3.56 -39.25 -7.99
N LEU A 77 -2.33 -39.65 -7.64
CA LEU A 77 -1.09 -39.24 -8.29
C LEU A 77 -0.56 -40.26 -9.32
N ASP A 78 -1.45 -41.02 -9.97
CA ASP A 78 -1.14 -42.21 -10.79
C ASP A 78 -0.07 -42.00 -11.90
N LYS A 79 0.17 -40.76 -12.34
CA LYS A 79 1.17 -40.38 -13.36
C LYS A 79 1.87 -39.10 -12.93
N VAL A 80 3.02 -39.25 -12.29
CA VAL A 80 3.79 -38.14 -11.69
C VAL A 80 4.18 -37.09 -12.74
N GLU A 81 4.36 -37.48 -14.00
CA GLU A 81 4.68 -36.54 -15.09
C GLU A 81 3.57 -35.51 -15.34
N LEU A 82 2.33 -35.82 -14.94
CA LEU A 82 1.17 -34.92 -15.05
C LEU A 82 1.06 -33.95 -13.87
N LEU A 83 1.93 -34.06 -12.86
CA LEU A 83 1.90 -33.21 -11.68
C LEU A 83 2.38 -31.78 -11.99
N ILE A 84 3.45 -31.62 -12.78
CA ILE A 84 4.01 -30.29 -13.11
C ILE A 84 2.96 -29.36 -13.75
N PRO A 85 2.19 -29.79 -14.78
CA PRO A 85 1.11 -28.96 -15.32
C PRO A 85 0.06 -28.55 -14.28
N CYS A 86 -0.21 -29.40 -13.27
CA CYS A 86 -1.16 -29.09 -12.20
C CYS A 86 -0.57 -28.10 -11.20
N LEU A 87 0.72 -28.22 -10.85
CA LEU A 87 1.42 -27.29 -9.96
C LEU A 87 1.60 -25.90 -10.58
N LYS A 88 1.62 -25.79 -11.91
CA LYS A 88 1.63 -24.50 -12.64
C LYS A 88 0.31 -23.74 -12.55
N LEU A 89 -0.79 -24.41 -12.21
CA LEU A 89 -2.10 -23.74 -12.09
C LEU A 89 -2.11 -22.83 -10.87
N GLN A 90 -2.82 -21.70 -10.97
CA GLN A 90 -3.11 -20.88 -9.80
C GLN A 90 -3.91 -21.69 -8.77
N PRO A 91 -3.65 -21.58 -7.45
CA PRO A 91 -4.28 -22.41 -6.42
C PRO A 91 -5.80 -22.45 -6.50
N LYS A 92 -6.42 -21.27 -6.66
CA LYS A 92 -7.85 -21.13 -6.87
C LYS A 92 -8.36 -21.89 -8.11
N THR A 93 -7.62 -21.84 -9.23
CA THR A 93 -8.01 -22.56 -10.45
C THR A 93 -7.92 -24.07 -10.25
N LEU A 94 -6.85 -24.56 -9.62
CA LEU A 94 -6.67 -25.97 -9.32
C LEU A 94 -7.82 -26.49 -8.46
N ARG A 95 -8.10 -25.78 -7.36
CA ARG A 95 -9.20 -26.06 -6.43
C ARG A 95 -10.55 -26.09 -7.12
N ASN A 96 -10.89 -25.05 -7.90
CA ASN A 96 -12.16 -25.00 -8.65
C ASN A 96 -12.29 -26.18 -9.61
N ARG A 97 -11.23 -26.54 -10.35
CA ARG A 97 -11.30 -27.69 -11.27
C ARG A 97 -11.63 -28.99 -10.54
N ILE A 98 -11.01 -29.22 -9.39
CA ILE A 98 -11.26 -30.42 -8.59
C ILE A 98 -12.68 -30.42 -8.05
N LEU A 99 -13.12 -29.32 -7.43
CA LEU A 99 -14.44 -29.21 -6.83
C LEU A 99 -15.54 -29.34 -7.87
N ILE A 100 -15.44 -28.66 -9.02
CA ILE A 100 -16.41 -28.80 -10.11
C ILE A 100 -16.54 -30.25 -10.56
N LEU A 101 -15.45 -31.01 -10.67
CA LEU A 101 -15.54 -32.43 -11.01
C LEU A 101 -16.26 -33.23 -9.91
N LYS A 102 -16.01 -32.95 -8.62
CA LYS A 102 -16.73 -33.58 -7.50
C LYS A 102 -18.22 -33.23 -7.50
N GLU A 103 -18.56 -31.96 -7.67
CA GLU A 103 -19.93 -31.46 -7.77
C GLU A 103 -20.67 -32.14 -8.92
N MET A 104 -20.00 -32.34 -10.05
CA MET A 104 -20.52 -33.09 -11.21
C MET A 104 -20.61 -34.61 -10.99
N GLY A 105 -20.27 -35.12 -9.80
CA GLY A 105 -20.42 -36.52 -9.42
C GLY A 105 -19.24 -37.43 -9.78
N VAL A 106 -18.08 -36.87 -10.13
CA VAL A 106 -16.86 -37.66 -10.37
C VAL A 106 -16.29 -38.16 -9.04
N LYS A 107 -16.39 -39.48 -8.80
CA LYS A 107 -15.97 -40.10 -7.53
C LYS A 107 -14.45 -40.14 -7.33
N SER A 108 -13.70 -40.47 -8.38
CA SER A 108 -12.24 -40.63 -8.33
C SER A 108 -11.57 -39.66 -9.30
N ILE A 109 -10.88 -38.65 -8.76
CA ILE A 109 -10.18 -37.62 -9.53
C ILE A 109 -8.68 -37.90 -9.49
N ASN A 110 -8.05 -37.89 -10.66
CA ASN A 110 -6.59 -38.00 -10.80
C ASN A 110 -6.03 -36.77 -11.55
N LEU A 111 -4.70 -36.69 -11.62
CA LEU A 111 -3.99 -35.59 -12.29
C LEU A 111 -4.38 -35.42 -13.76
N TYR A 112 -4.73 -36.50 -14.46
CA TYR A 112 -5.17 -36.46 -15.85
C TYR A 112 -6.49 -35.70 -16.02
N ASN A 113 -7.45 -35.92 -15.13
CA ASN A 113 -8.74 -35.22 -15.14
C ASN A 113 -8.56 -33.70 -14.94
N ILE A 114 -7.65 -33.30 -14.04
CA ILE A 114 -7.36 -31.89 -13.75
C ILE A 114 -6.66 -31.22 -14.93
N ARG A 115 -5.65 -31.89 -15.53
CA ARG A 115 -4.94 -31.39 -16.71
C ARG A 115 -5.88 -31.22 -17.90
N ARG A 116 -6.74 -32.22 -18.17
CA ARG A 116 -7.68 -32.20 -19.30
C ARG A 116 -9.03 -31.57 -18.97
N PHE A 117 -9.15 -30.85 -17.86
CA PHE A 117 -10.40 -30.26 -17.40
C PHE A 117 -11.15 -29.49 -18.51
N LEU A 118 -10.47 -28.61 -19.25
CA LEU A 118 -11.11 -27.83 -20.32
C LEU A 118 -11.69 -28.72 -21.43
N LEU A 119 -10.98 -29.79 -21.79
CA LEU A 119 -11.46 -30.76 -22.79
C LEU A 119 -12.66 -31.55 -22.26
N LEU A 120 -12.68 -31.89 -20.96
CA LEU A 120 -13.83 -32.53 -20.33
C LEU A 120 -15.05 -31.62 -20.34
N MET A 121 -14.86 -30.32 -20.07
CA MET A 121 -15.94 -29.33 -20.06
C MET A 121 -16.52 -29.05 -21.46
N GLN A 122 -15.78 -29.32 -22.53
CA GLN A 122 -16.27 -29.17 -23.90
C GLN A 122 -17.05 -30.40 -24.41
N LYS A 123 -17.00 -31.53 -23.71
CA LYS A 123 -17.72 -32.74 -24.15
C LYS A 123 -19.24 -32.55 -24.06
N PRO A 124 -20.01 -33.22 -24.95
CA PRO A 124 -21.44 -33.40 -24.74
C PRO A 124 -21.71 -34.12 -23.41
N MET A 125 -22.80 -33.76 -22.72
CA MET A 125 -23.12 -34.31 -21.40
C MET A 125 -23.19 -35.85 -21.40
N ILE A 126 -23.74 -36.45 -22.45
CA ILE A 126 -23.86 -37.91 -22.61
C ILE A 126 -22.48 -38.59 -22.56
N ASN A 127 -21.48 -37.99 -23.24
CA ASN A 127 -20.13 -38.54 -23.30
C ASN A 127 -19.40 -38.39 -21.96
N PHE A 128 -19.63 -37.28 -21.26
CA PHE A 128 -19.09 -37.07 -19.92
C PHE A 128 -19.66 -38.08 -18.92
N LYS A 129 -20.99 -38.30 -18.93
CA LYS A 129 -21.64 -39.31 -18.10
C LYS A 129 -21.09 -40.71 -18.36
N LYS A 130 -20.93 -41.09 -19.64
CA LYS A 130 -20.35 -42.38 -20.02
C LYS A 130 -18.91 -42.53 -19.50
N LEU A 131 -18.09 -41.49 -19.61
CA LEU A 131 -16.69 -41.51 -19.17
C LEU A 131 -16.55 -41.75 -17.66
N PHE A 132 -17.48 -41.21 -16.85
CA PHE A 132 -17.42 -41.28 -15.39
C PHE A 132 -18.46 -42.23 -14.78
N ASN A 133 -19.05 -43.12 -15.59
CA ASN A 133 -20.07 -44.09 -15.17
C ASN A 133 -21.26 -43.45 -14.41
N ILE A 134 -21.66 -42.24 -14.81
CA ILE A 134 -22.85 -41.58 -14.28
C ILE A 134 -24.07 -42.10 -15.06
N PRO A 135 -25.15 -42.57 -14.39
CA PRO A 135 -26.32 -43.09 -15.09
C PRO A 135 -26.93 -42.05 -16.04
N ARG A 136 -27.25 -42.46 -17.27
CA ARG A 136 -27.78 -41.56 -18.33
C ARG A 136 -29.05 -40.83 -17.88
N ASN A 137 -29.93 -41.52 -17.16
CA ASN A 137 -31.23 -41.01 -16.72
C ASN A 137 -31.13 -40.09 -15.49
N LYS A 138 -29.96 -40.00 -14.85
CA LYS A 138 -29.78 -39.16 -13.67
C LYS A 138 -29.61 -37.70 -14.11
N SER A 139 -30.49 -36.81 -13.64
CA SER A 139 -30.40 -35.37 -13.96
C SER A 139 -29.17 -34.73 -13.32
N MET A 140 -28.38 -34.02 -14.11
CA MET A 140 -27.12 -33.45 -13.64
C MET A 140 -27.30 -32.30 -12.68
N ILE A 141 -28.30 -31.42 -12.89
CA ILE A 141 -28.59 -30.35 -11.92
C ILE A 141 -28.94 -30.91 -10.54
N LYS A 142 -29.67 -32.04 -10.48
CA LYS A 142 -29.96 -32.73 -9.21
C LYS A 142 -28.68 -33.25 -8.55
N VAL A 143 -27.76 -33.83 -9.33
CA VAL A 143 -26.45 -34.31 -8.84
C VAL A 143 -25.62 -33.17 -8.26
N ILE A 144 -25.49 -32.09 -9.03
CA ILE A 144 -24.72 -30.90 -8.63
C ILE A 144 -25.31 -30.33 -7.33
N PHE A 145 -26.62 -30.07 -7.30
CA PHE A 145 -27.24 -29.43 -6.14
C PHE A 145 -27.22 -30.34 -4.91
N SER A 146 -27.41 -31.66 -5.09
CA SER A 146 -27.28 -32.60 -3.97
C SER A 146 -25.86 -32.67 -3.42
N ASN A 147 -24.84 -32.56 -4.27
CA ASN A 147 -23.44 -32.62 -3.85
C ASN A 147 -22.94 -31.34 -3.18
N VAL A 148 -23.72 -30.25 -3.26
CA VAL A 148 -23.43 -28.94 -2.65
C VAL A 148 -24.45 -28.61 -1.54
N ASP A 149 -25.29 -29.58 -1.16
CA ASP A 149 -26.36 -29.42 -0.16
C ASP A 149 -27.31 -28.24 -0.44
N LEU A 150 -27.62 -28.00 -1.72
CA LEU A 150 -28.49 -26.90 -2.16
C LEU A 150 -29.95 -27.35 -2.30
N THR A 151 -30.83 -26.76 -1.49
CA THR A 151 -32.28 -27.00 -1.53
C THR A 151 -33.00 -25.95 -2.37
N CYS A 152 -32.86 -26.03 -3.69
CA CYS A 152 -33.58 -25.14 -4.61
C CYS A 152 -34.61 -25.91 -5.44
N LYS A 153 -35.78 -25.30 -5.66
CA LYS A 153 -36.76 -25.83 -6.62
C LYS A 153 -36.10 -25.86 -8.00
N ILE A 154 -36.15 -26.99 -8.70
CA ILE A 154 -35.51 -27.15 -10.01
C ILE A 154 -36.57 -26.97 -11.10
N ASP A 155 -36.33 -26.02 -12.01
CA ASP A 155 -37.19 -25.81 -13.17
C ASP A 155 -37.05 -26.96 -14.20
N LYS A 156 -38.17 -27.39 -14.79
CA LYS A 156 -38.22 -28.34 -15.90
C LYS A 156 -37.38 -27.88 -17.10
N TYR A 157 -37.25 -26.57 -17.33
CA TYR A 157 -36.40 -26.01 -18.39
C TYR A 157 -34.92 -26.40 -18.23
N MET A 158 -34.38 -26.38 -17.01
CA MET A 158 -32.99 -26.78 -16.73
C MET A 158 -32.71 -28.24 -17.04
N VAL A 159 -33.71 -29.12 -16.85
CA VAL A 159 -33.57 -30.55 -17.18
C VAL A 159 -33.56 -30.77 -18.69
N LYS A 160 -34.37 -30.02 -19.46
CA LYS A 160 -34.45 -30.14 -20.92
C LYS A 160 -33.18 -29.67 -21.65
N ASN A 161 -32.49 -28.66 -21.12
CA ASN A 161 -31.29 -28.11 -21.74
C ASN A 161 -30.02 -28.97 -21.55
N GLU A 162 -30.07 -29.97 -20.67
CA GLU A 162 -28.93 -30.82 -20.34
C GLU A 162 -28.37 -31.57 -21.55
N THR A 163 -29.24 -32.04 -22.45
CA THR A 163 -28.84 -32.84 -23.62
C THR A 163 -28.34 -32.00 -24.79
N ARG A 164 -28.66 -30.70 -24.82
CA ARG A 164 -28.35 -29.77 -25.92
C ARG A 164 -27.06 -28.99 -25.74
N THR A 165 -26.42 -29.10 -24.58
CA THR A 165 -25.30 -28.23 -24.19
C THR A 165 -24.04 -29.04 -23.83
N THR A 166 -22.89 -28.37 -23.89
CA THR A 166 -21.63 -28.93 -23.36
C THR A 166 -21.66 -28.93 -21.83
N VAL A 167 -20.87 -29.80 -21.21
CA VAL A 167 -20.75 -29.90 -19.74
C VAL A 167 -20.47 -28.55 -19.09
N GLY A 168 -19.53 -27.78 -19.65
CA GLY A 168 -19.15 -26.47 -19.11
C GLY A 168 -20.25 -25.43 -19.26
N SER A 169 -20.93 -25.38 -20.41
CA SER A 169 -22.08 -24.48 -20.60
C SER A 169 -23.23 -24.84 -19.67
N TYR A 170 -23.51 -26.13 -19.48
CA TYR A 170 -24.55 -26.60 -18.59
C TYR A 170 -24.25 -26.28 -17.13
N TYR A 171 -23.01 -26.51 -16.71
CA TYR A 171 -22.57 -26.17 -15.37
C TYR A 171 -22.68 -24.67 -15.11
N GLN A 172 -22.28 -23.82 -16.06
CA GLN A 172 -22.47 -22.37 -15.98
C GLN A 172 -23.96 -21.98 -15.83
N LEU A 173 -24.87 -22.63 -16.57
CA LEU A 173 -26.32 -22.42 -16.40
C LEU A 173 -26.79 -22.77 -14.98
N CYS A 174 -26.25 -23.82 -14.38
CA CYS A 174 -26.58 -24.19 -12.99
C CYS A 174 -26.12 -23.11 -11.99
N ILE A 175 -24.94 -22.51 -12.19
CA ILE A 175 -24.47 -21.40 -11.34
C ILE A 175 -25.39 -20.18 -11.49
N MET A 176 -25.73 -19.81 -12.72
CA MET A 176 -26.65 -18.69 -12.99
C MET A 176 -28.01 -18.91 -12.33
N TYR A 177 -28.54 -20.14 -12.43
CA TYR A 177 -29.79 -20.52 -11.80
C TYR A 177 -29.72 -20.36 -10.28
N HIS A 178 -28.66 -20.88 -9.66
CA HIS A 178 -28.47 -20.79 -8.22
C HIS A 178 -28.36 -19.34 -7.74
N GLN A 179 -27.62 -18.49 -8.44
CA GLN A 179 -27.51 -17.07 -8.07
C GLN A 179 -28.84 -16.33 -8.16
N LYS A 180 -29.57 -16.52 -9.28
CA LYS A 180 -30.85 -15.83 -9.50
C LYS A 180 -31.92 -16.28 -8.51
N HIS A 181 -32.07 -17.59 -8.33
CA HIS A 181 -33.22 -18.14 -7.61
C HIS A 181 -32.94 -18.46 -6.14
N CYS A 182 -31.70 -18.78 -5.78
CA CYS A 182 -31.36 -19.16 -4.41
C CYS A 182 -30.64 -18.02 -3.67
N MET A 183 -29.78 -17.26 -4.35
CA MET A 183 -29.02 -16.17 -3.72
C MET A 183 -29.69 -14.80 -3.83
N LYS A 184 -30.70 -14.65 -4.71
CA LYS A 184 -31.41 -13.39 -5.02
C LYS A 184 -30.47 -12.27 -5.52
N LEU A 185 -29.41 -12.64 -6.24
CA LEU A 185 -28.49 -11.70 -6.86
C LEU A 185 -28.84 -11.56 -8.35
N HIS A 186 -29.28 -10.37 -8.77
CA HIS A 186 -29.70 -10.10 -10.14
C HIS A 186 -28.62 -9.31 -10.89
N ASN A 187 -27.61 -10.00 -11.43
CA ASN A 187 -26.58 -9.34 -12.24
C ASN A 187 -26.25 -10.15 -13.50
N GLU A 188 -26.90 -9.79 -14.62
CA GLU A 188 -26.67 -10.44 -15.93
C GLU A 188 -25.26 -10.11 -16.49
N LEU A 189 -24.75 -8.89 -16.23
CA LEU A 189 -23.40 -8.44 -16.61
C LEU A 189 -22.28 -9.25 -15.94
N PHE A 190 -22.59 -9.98 -14.86
CA PHE A 190 -21.66 -10.83 -14.14
C PHE A 190 -21.08 -11.95 -15.01
N TYR A 191 -21.85 -12.50 -15.97
CA TYR A 191 -21.44 -13.65 -16.79
C TYR A 191 -21.07 -13.30 -18.24
N GLU A 192 -21.43 -12.13 -18.74
CA GLU A 192 -20.94 -11.65 -20.05
C GLU A 192 -19.40 -11.56 -20.08
N LYS A 193 -18.80 -11.31 -18.91
CA LYS A 193 -17.35 -11.34 -18.73
C LYS A 193 -16.90 -12.81 -18.58
N LYS A 194 -16.13 -13.34 -19.54
CA LYS A 194 -15.54 -14.70 -19.59
C LYS A 194 -14.80 -15.18 -18.30
N ARG A 195 -14.64 -14.33 -17.28
CA ARG A 195 -13.91 -14.56 -16.02
C ARG A 195 -14.59 -15.53 -15.04
N PHE A 196 -15.86 -15.90 -15.24
CA PHE A 196 -16.65 -16.68 -14.27
C PHE A 196 -17.09 -18.07 -14.76
N LYS A 197 -16.55 -18.55 -15.88
CA LYS A 197 -17.02 -19.79 -16.52
C LYS A 197 -16.85 -21.06 -15.65
N TYR A 198 -15.82 -21.10 -14.80
CA TYR A 198 -15.46 -22.28 -14.01
C TYR A 198 -15.22 -21.92 -12.54
N VAL A 199 -16.30 -21.57 -11.84
CA VAL A 199 -16.32 -21.33 -10.39
C VAL A 199 -17.09 -22.47 -9.72
N SER A 200 -16.54 -23.03 -8.65
CA SER A 200 -17.20 -24.06 -7.84
C SER A 200 -18.41 -23.48 -7.12
N LEU A 201 -19.56 -24.17 -7.14
CA LEU A 201 -20.72 -23.78 -6.36
C LEU A 201 -20.43 -23.89 -4.86
N THR A 202 -19.70 -24.94 -4.43
CA THR A 202 -19.28 -25.09 -3.04
C THR A 202 -18.48 -23.89 -2.54
N GLU A 203 -17.47 -23.46 -3.30
CA GLU A 203 -16.66 -22.28 -2.92
C GLU A 203 -17.49 -21.00 -2.98
N MET A 204 -18.39 -20.85 -3.95
CA MET A 204 -19.26 -19.67 -4.04
C MET A 204 -20.22 -19.56 -2.85
N THR A 205 -20.82 -20.67 -2.42
CA THR A 205 -21.71 -20.71 -1.25
C THR A 205 -20.94 -20.38 0.03
N ARG A 206 -19.76 -20.99 0.23
CA ARG A 206 -18.89 -20.69 1.38
C ARG A 206 -18.43 -19.23 1.38
N LEU A 207 -18.09 -18.70 0.20
CA LEU A 207 -17.72 -17.30 0.06
C LEU A 207 -18.87 -16.37 0.45
N LEU A 208 -20.09 -16.67 -0.01
CA LEU A 208 -21.26 -15.87 0.36
C LEU A 208 -21.55 -15.92 1.85
N ASP A 209 -21.42 -17.08 2.48
CA ASP A 209 -21.57 -17.23 3.92
C ASP A 209 -20.62 -16.29 4.66
N ILE A 210 -19.35 -16.25 4.27
CA ILE A 210 -18.35 -15.32 4.84
C ILE A 210 -18.72 -13.86 4.57
N LEU A 211 -19.06 -13.51 3.33
CA LEU A 211 -19.36 -12.13 2.96
C LEU A 211 -20.63 -11.59 3.65
N ARG A 212 -21.66 -12.42 3.83
CA ARG A 212 -22.90 -12.05 4.51
C ARG A 212 -22.75 -12.06 6.02
N ASN A 213 -22.23 -13.15 6.58
CA ASN A 213 -22.26 -13.37 8.02
C ASN A 213 -21.06 -12.75 8.74
N LYS A 214 -19.84 -12.83 8.15
CA LYS A 214 -18.63 -12.26 8.75
C LYS A 214 -18.40 -10.80 8.33
N CYS A 215 -18.60 -10.48 7.05
CA CYS A 215 -18.37 -9.12 6.53
C CYS A 215 -19.61 -8.22 6.57
N GLN A 216 -20.80 -8.75 6.90
CA GLN A 216 -22.06 -7.99 6.98
C GLN A 216 -22.34 -7.16 5.71
N LEU A 217 -22.08 -7.76 4.54
CA LEU A 217 -22.36 -7.16 3.24
C LEU A 217 -23.78 -7.54 2.80
N ASP A 218 -24.59 -6.54 2.47
CA ASP A 218 -25.95 -6.73 1.98
C ASP A 218 -25.98 -7.11 0.48
N GLU A 219 -27.13 -7.57 0.01
CA GLU A 219 -27.32 -7.99 -1.38
C GLU A 219 -27.02 -6.84 -2.35
N LYS A 220 -27.45 -5.62 -2.04
CA LYS A 220 -27.23 -4.44 -2.89
C LYS A 220 -25.73 -4.15 -3.07
N PHE A 221 -24.93 -4.29 -2.01
CA PHE A 221 -23.49 -4.13 -2.09
C PHE A 221 -22.84 -5.23 -2.92
N LEU A 222 -23.25 -6.49 -2.72
CA LEU A 222 -22.73 -7.63 -3.48
C LEU A 222 -23.08 -7.53 -4.98
N GLU A 223 -24.27 -7.03 -5.32
CA GLU A 223 -24.65 -6.76 -6.71
C GLU A 223 -23.77 -5.70 -7.35
N LYS A 224 -23.52 -4.58 -6.65
CA LYS A 224 -22.65 -3.49 -7.10
C LYS A 224 -21.18 -3.92 -7.21
N HIS A 225 -20.73 -4.79 -6.33
CA HIS A 225 -19.34 -5.23 -6.23
C HIS A 225 -19.15 -6.70 -6.61
N SER A 226 -19.88 -7.18 -7.61
CA SER A 226 -19.96 -8.60 -7.96
C SER A 226 -18.61 -9.31 -8.16
N TYR A 227 -17.54 -8.59 -8.51
CA TYR A 227 -16.17 -9.15 -8.56
C TYR A 227 -15.73 -9.85 -7.26
N VAL A 228 -16.28 -9.47 -6.10
CA VAL A 228 -15.99 -10.12 -4.81
C VAL A 228 -16.53 -11.55 -4.73
N LEU A 229 -17.46 -11.95 -5.59
CA LEU A 229 -18.04 -13.30 -5.63
C LEU A 229 -17.13 -14.34 -6.31
N ASN A 230 -15.95 -13.92 -6.77
CA ASN A 230 -14.98 -14.77 -7.44
C ASN A 230 -13.59 -14.46 -6.91
N ILE A 231 -13.45 -14.49 -5.59
CA ILE A 231 -12.17 -14.41 -4.88
C ILE A 231 -11.88 -15.77 -4.24
N ASP A 232 -10.63 -15.99 -3.84
CA ASP A 232 -10.26 -17.23 -3.15
C ASP A 232 -10.74 -17.17 -1.71
N VAL A 233 -11.60 -18.11 -1.32
CA VAL A 233 -12.23 -18.13 0.00
C VAL A 233 -11.21 -18.23 1.12
N ASN A 234 -10.15 -19.03 0.95
CA ASN A 234 -9.16 -19.22 2.01
C ASN A 234 -8.33 -17.96 2.19
N ASN A 235 -7.99 -17.28 1.08
CA ASN A 235 -7.31 -15.99 1.13
C ASN A 235 -8.17 -14.94 1.84
N VAL A 236 -9.49 -14.91 1.60
CA VAL A 236 -10.40 -14.00 2.33
C VAL A 236 -10.40 -14.28 3.82
N GLU A 237 -10.53 -15.54 4.23
CA GLU A 237 -10.51 -15.90 5.65
C GLU A 237 -9.19 -15.50 6.32
N GLU A 238 -8.06 -15.74 5.65
CA GLU A 238 -6.74 -15.34 6.16
C GLU A 238 -6.61 -13.81 6.25
N ILE A 239 -7.11 -13.06 5.27
CA ILE A 239 -7.15 -11.60 5.30
C ILE A 239 -7.99 -11.10 6.46
N LEU A 240 -9.18 -11.66 6.66
CA LEU A 240 -10.06 -11.29 7.77
C LEU A 240 -9.38 -11.55 9.11
N ASN A 241 -8.76 -12.71 9.27
CA ASN A 241 -8.02 -13.04 10.50
C ASN A 241 -6.88 -12.05 10.74
N GLU A 242 -6.03 -11.80 9.73
CA GLU A 242 -4.92 -10.85 9.86
C GLU A 242 -5.41 -9.44 10.18
N LEU A 243 -6.42 -8.95 9.47
CA LEU A 243 -7.00 -7.63 9.71
C LEU A 243 -7.61 -7.54 11.11
N ASN A 244 -8.34 -8.55 11.58
CA ASN A 244 -8.91 -8.58 12.92
C ASN A 244 -7.84 -8.63 14.03
N THR A 245 -6.64 -9.19 13.76
CA THR A 245 -5.54 -9.14 14.74
C THR A 245 -4.86 -7.78 14.81
N LYS A 246 -4.86 -7.00 13.71
CA LYS A 246 -4.17 -5.70 13.62
C LYS A 246 -5.08 -4.50 13.83
N LEU A 247 -6.37 -4.67 13.59
CA LEU A 247 -7.40 -3.65 13.64
C LEU A 247 -8.59 -4.19 14.45
N ASN A 248 -9.35 -3.32 15.09
CA ASN A 248 -10.55 -3.73 15.83
C ASN A 248 -11.63 -4.23 14.85
N GLU A 249 -12.42 -5.24 15.22
CA GLU A 249 -13.41 -5.90 14.33
C GLU A 249 -14.34 -4.93 13.59
N LYS A 250 -14.93 -3.95 14.29
CA LYS A 250 -15.81 -2.92 13.67
C LYS A 250 -15.09 -2.16 12.56
N SER A 251 -13.81 -1.84 12.76
CA SER A 251 -13.01 -1.12 11.76
C SER A 251 -12.68 -1.99 10.54
N VAL A 252 -12.59 -3.32 10.69
CA VAL A 252 -12.34 -4.24 9.56
C VAL A 252 -13.55 -4.28 8.62
N ILE A 253 -14.75 -4.38 9.18
CA ILE A 253 -16.00 -4.35 8.40
C ILE A 253 -16.13 -3.01 7.65
N ASP A 254 -15.90 -1.89 8.35
CA ASP A 254 -15.94 -0.55 7.74
C ASP A 254 -14.85 -0.36 6.66
N LEU A 255 -13.67 -0.95 6.87
CA LEU A 255 -12.59 -0.95 5.89
C LEU A 255 -12.98 -1.72 4.62
N ILE A 256 -13.59 -2.89 4.77
CA ILE A 256 -14.05 -3.70 3.63
C ILE A 256 -15.20 -3.02 2.90
N LYS A 257 -16.15 -2.40 3.62
CA LYS A 257 -17.25 -1.65 3.01
C LYS A 257 -16.74 -0.43 2.24
N SER A 258 -15.74 0.28 2.77
CA SER A 258 -15.15 1.45 2.10
C SER A 258 -14.17 1.08 0.98
N TYR A 259 -13.50 -0.06 1.06
CA TYR A 259 -12.55 -0.54 0.06
C TYR A 259 -12.62 -2.07 -0.14
N PRO A 260 -13.67 -2.58 -0.80
CA PRO A 260 -13.87 -4.03 -0.99
C PRO A 260 -12.78 -4.71 -1.83
N ARG A 261 -12.00 -3.92 -2.60
CA ARG A 261 -10.84 -4.43 -3.35
C ARG A 261 -9.73 -4.96 -2.46
N ILE A 262 -9.71 -4.67 -1.15
CA ILE A 262 -8.73 -5.26 -0.23
C ILE A 262 -8.73 -6.79 -0.27
N LEU A 263 -9.89 -7.40 -0.48
CA LEU A 263 -10.08 -8.85 -0.53
C LEU A 263 -9.49 -9.49 -1.80
N LEU A 264 -9.07 -8.68 -2.78
CA LEU A 264 -8.40 -9.14 -4.01
C LEU A 264 -6.89 -9.26 -3.85
N HIS A 265 -6.31 -8.71 -2.78
CA HIS A 265 -4.88 -8.80 -2.53
C HIS A 265 -4.52 -10.17 -1.97
N ASP A 266 -3.29 -10.62 -2.20
CA ASP A 266 -2.74 -11.78 -1.50
C ASP A 266 -2.45 -11.41 -0.04
N ILE A 267 -2.67 -12.33 0.88
CA ILE A 267 -2.38 -12.15 2.30
C ILE A 267 -0.92 -11.75 2.54
N SER A 268 0.01 -12.28 1.73
CA SER A 268 1.44 -11.96 1.78
C SER A 268 1.68 -10.46 1.57
N LYS A 269 0.93 -9.82 0.66
CA LYS A 269 1.02 -8.37 0.41
C LYS A 269 0.54 -7.57 1.61
N ILE A 270 -0.60 -7.96 2.20
CA ILE A 270 -1.18 -7.28 3.36
C ILE A 270 -0.22 -7.35 4.56
N LYS A 271 0.32 -8.55 4.86
CA LYS A 271 1.31 -8.76 5.92
C LYS A 271 2.56 -7.89 5.72
N ASN A 272 3.10 -7.87 4.50
CA ASN A 272 4.25 -7.03 4.17
C ASN A 272 3.97 -5.54 4.40
N THR A 273 2.80 -5.03 4.00
CA THR A 273 2.43 -3.62 4.24
C THR A 273 2.34 -3.30 5.73
N PHE A 274 1.71 -4.15 6.55
CA PHE A 274 1.67 -3.94 7.99
C PHE A 274 3.04 -4.02 8.65
N GLN A 275 3.90 -4.94 8.19
CA GLN A 275 5.27 -5.03 8.66
C GLN A 275 6.07 -3.76 8.32
N LEU A 276 5.89 -3.19 7.12
CA LEU A 276 6.50 -1.90 6.77
C LEU A 276 6.04 -0.80 7.71
N TYR A 277 4.74 -0.73 8.02
CA TYR A 277 4.23 0.28 8.95
C TYR A 277 4.79 0.11 10.37
N GLN A 278 5.03 -1.11 10.82
CA GLN A 278 5.70 -1.34 12.10
C GLN A 278 7.17 -0.91 12.04
N ASN A 279 7.91 -1.33 11.01
CA ASN A 279 9.34 -1.04 10.86
C ASN A 279 9.64 0.46 10.78
N PHE A 280 8.77 1.23 10.12
CA PHE A 280 8.91 2.68 9.94
C PHE A 280 8.11 3.52 10.95
N ASP A 281 7.52 2.89 11.98
CA ASP A 281 6.74 3.56 13.03
C ASP A 281 5.57 4.41 12.48
N LEU A 282 4.80 3.80 11.58
CA LEU A 282 3.63 4.37 10.89
C LEU A 282 2.32 3.72 11.37
N GLN A 283 2.25 3.34 12.64
CA GLN A 283 1.07 2.64 13.18
C GLN A 283 -0.15 3.57 13.32
N ASN A 284 0.09 4.88 13.52
CA ASN A 284 -0.96 5.89 13.73
C ASN A 284 -1.50 6.51 12.43
N GLN A 285 -1.39 5.80 11.31
CA GLN A 285 -1.86 6.31 10.01
C GLN A 285 -3.39 6.22 9.92
N SER A 286 -4.01 7.20 9.26
CA SER A 286 -5.45 7.17 9.01
C SER A 286 -5.85 5.96 8.16
N HIS A 287 -7.07 5.43 8.32
CA HIS A 287 -7.58 4.31 7.50
C HIS A 287 -7.38 4.56 5.98
N ARG A 288 -7.64 5.79 5.50
CA ARG A 288 -7.42 6.15 4.10
C ARG A 288 -5.96 6.04 3.68
N SER A 289 -5.02 6.39 4.56
CA SER A 289 -3.59 6.27 4.29
C SER A 289 -3.16 4.81 4.28
N VAL A 290 -3.67 4.00 5.19
CA VAL A 290 -3.48 2.54 5.21
C VAL A 290 -3.90 1.93 3.87
N LEU A 291 -5.08 2.31 3.36
CA LEU A 291 -5.62 1.84 2.08
C LEU A 291 -4.72 2.16 0.87
N GLN A 292 -4.14 3.36 0.82
CA GLN A 292 -3.23 3.71 -0.28
C GLN A 292 -1.93 2.92 -0.22
N GLY A 293 -1.42 2.60 0.98
CA GLY A 293 -0.20 1.81 1.08
C GLY A 293 -0.35 0.38 0.58
N PHE A 294 -1.55 -0.23 0.58
CA PHE A 294 -1.77 -1.54 -0.05
C PHE A 294 -1.61 -1.52 -1.57
N LYS A 295 -1.67 -0.35 -2.20
CA LYS A 295 -1.44 -0.21 -3.64
C LYS A 295 0.05 -0.13 -3.99
N ILE A 296 0.90 0.23 -3.03
CA ILE A 296 2.35 0.36 -3.23
C ILE A 296 3.00 -1.01 -2.96
N ASN A 297 3.93 -1.41 -3.82
CA ASN A 297 4.72 -2.63 -3.60
C ASN A 297 5.79 -2.38 -2.53
N LYS A 298 6.24 -3.46 -1.86
CA LYS A 298 7.21 -3.37 -0.75
C LYS A 298 8.49 -2.63 -1.14
N ASP A 299 9.11 -3.03 -2.24
CA ASP A 299 10.41 -2.49 -2.66
C ASP A 299 10.27 -1.01 -3.06
N THR A 300 9.23 -0.68 -3.82
CA THR A 300 8.89 0.70 -4.19
C THR A 300 8.59 1.58 -2.97
N PHE A 301 7.93 1.02 -1.94
CA PHE A 301 7.68 1.76 -0.69
C PHE A 301 9.00 2.12 -0.01
N ILE A 302 9.91 1.15 0.14
CA ILE A 302 11.22 1.34 0.78
C ILE A 302 12.05 2.36 0.01
N GLU A 303 12.11 2.23 -1.31
CA GLU A 303 12.82 3.16 -2.19
C GLU A 303 12.31 4.60 -2.02
N ARG A 304 11.00 4.81 -2.18
CA ARG A 304 10.37 6.13 -2.06
C ARG A 304 10.54 6.73 -0.66
N TYR A 305 10.41 5.92 0.39
CA TYR A 305 10.64 6.34 1.77
C TYR A 305 12.09 6.78 1.98
N THR A 306 13.05 6.03 1.44
CA THR A 306 14.48 6.34 1.53
C THR A 306 14.79 7.65 0.82
N ASN A 307 14.21 7.87 -0.37
CA ASN A 307 14.37 9.12 -1.11
C ASN A 307 13.81 10.32 -0.32
N PHE A 308 12.65 10.15 0.34
CA PHE A 308 12.10 11.18 1.22
C PHE A 308 13.02 11.47 2.42
N ALA A 309 13.58 10.43 3.04
CA ALA A 309 14.47 10.58 4.19
C ALA A 309 15.82 11.24 3.84
N ASN A 310 16.25 11.15 2.59
CA ASN A 310 17.47 11.77 2.07
C ASN A 310 17.24 13.20 1.55
N ASN A 311 15.98 13.65 1.44
CA ASN A 311 15.62 14.97 0.94
C ASN A 311 15.27 15.90 2.12
N LEU A 312 15.95 17.04 2.24
CA LEU A 312 15.81 17.94 3.39
C LEU A 312 14.39 18.49 3.56
N GLU A 313 13.70 18.80 2.46
CA GLU A 313 12.35 19.36 2.47
C GLU A 313 11.29 18.30 2.82
N LEU A 314 11.53 17.03 2.48
CA LEU A 314 10.61 15.93 2.73
C LEU A 314 10.87 15.20 4.07
N ASP A 315 12.11 15.21 4.57
CA ASP A 315 12.50 14.59 5.85
C ASP A 315 11.71 15.14 7.05
N VAL A 316 11.30 16.41 6.98
CA VAL A 316 10.46 17.04 8.00
C VAL A 316 9.17 16.24 8.21
N TRP A 317 8.63 15.64 7.15
CA TRP A 317 7.32 14.97 7.13
C TRP A 317 7.39 13.45 7.36
N LEU A 318 8.55 12.90 7.72
CA LEU A 318 8.64 11.48 8.08
C LEU A 318 7.78 11.17 9.31
N LYS A 319 6.97 10.11 9.24
CA LYS A 319 5.94 9.74 10.21
C LYS A 319 4.70 10.65 10.24
N HIS A 320 4.59 11.64 9.35
CA HIS A 320 3.37 12.44 9.26
C HIS A 320 2.16 11.54 8.90
N PRO A 321 0.93 11.82 9.41
CA PRO A 321 -0.26 11.03 9.09
C PRO A 321 -0.68 11.01 7.61
N ARG A 322 -0.03 11.83 6.78
CA ARG A 322 -0.21 11.88 5.32
C ARG A 322 0.98 11.34 4.54
N LEU A 323 2.03 10.84 5.22
CA LEU A 323 3.25 10.37 4.57
C LEU A 323 2.94 9.27 3.55
N VAL A 324 2.14 8.27 3.92
CA VAL A 324 1.81 7.17 2.99
C VAL A 324 1.07 7.69 1.74
N TYR A 325 0.25 8.74 1.91
CA TYR A 325 -0.40 9.40 0.79
C TYR A 325 0.62 10.10 -0.12
N MET A 326 1.61 10.79 0.45
CA MET A 326 2.71 11.38 -0.32
C MET A 326 3.57 10.33 -1.03
N LEU A 327 3.81 9.18 -0.39
CA LEU A 327 4.52 8.05 -1.02
C LEU A 327 3.71 7.43 -2.15
N TYR A 328 2.38 7.44 -2.07
CA TYR A 328 1.52 6.99 -3.16
C TYR A 328 1.63 7.94 -4.37
N TYR A 329 1.44 9.25 -4.13
CA TYR A 329 1.57 10.34 -5.11
C TYR A 329 3.03 10.79 -5.33
N TYR A 330 3.99 9.86 -5.26
CA TYR A 330 5.42 10.19 -5.19
C TYR A 330 5.92 11.04 -6.35
N LYS A 331 5.46 10.74 -7.58
CA LYS A 331 5.87 11.47 -8.78
C LYS A 331 5.40 12.91 -8.73
N SER A 332 4.11 13.15 -8.49
CA SER A 332 3.57 14.50 -8.33
C SER A 332 4.25 15.27 -7.20
N VAL A 333 4.46 14.66 -6.03
CA VAL A 333 5.16 15.28 -4.90
C VAL A 333 6.58 15.69 -5.28
N THR A 334 7.32 14.81 -5.97
CA THR A 334 8.70 15.06 -6.38
C THR A 334 8.76 16.16 -7.44
N ASN A 335 7.90 16.11 -8.47
CA ASN A 335 7.84 17.13 -9.52
C ASN A 335 7.52 18.50 -8.93
N ARG A 336 6.51 18.60 -8.05
CA ARG A 336 6.17 19.83 -7.33
C ARG A 336 7.32 20.35 -6.49
N LEU A 337 8.03 19.47 -5.79
CA LEU A 337 9.19 19.87 -5.02
C LEU A 337 10.30 20.44 -5.91
N THR A 338 10.65 19.75 -7.00
CA THR A 338 11.66 20.21 -7.96
C THR A 338 11.29 21.60 -8.48
N TYR A 339 10.05 21.78 -8.91
CA TYR A 339 9.54 23.07 -9.39
C TYR A 339 9.62 24.18 -8.32
N MET A 340 9.17 23.91 -7.09
CA MET A 340 9.27 24.87 -5.98
C MET A 340 10.71 25.21 -5.60
N LYS A 341 11.68 24.31 -5.84
CA LYS A 341 13.11 24.60 -5.64
C LYS A 341 13.61 25.61 -6.66
N HIS A 342 13.20 25.50 -7.92
CA HIS A 342 13.56 26.50 -8.95
C HIS A 342 13.01 27.89 -8.62
N LEU A 343 11.82 27.95 -8.03
CA LEU A 343 11.20 29.20 -7.60
C LEU A 343 11.60 29.67 -6.20
N ASN A 344 12.55 29.00 -5.54
CA ASN A 344 12.98 29.29 -4.16
C ASN A 344 11.85 29.36 -3.12
N CYS A 345 10.71 28.69 -3.37
CA CYS A 345 9.54 28.70 -2.49
C CYS A 345 9.31 27.36 -1.76
N SER A 346 10.25 26.42 -1.86
CA SER A 346 10.15 25.07 -1.27
C SER A 346 10.10 25.07 0.27
N ASN A 347 10.74 26.05 0.93
CA ASN A 347 10.79 26.15 2.40
C ASN A 347 9.41 26.34 3.04
N ASN A 348 8.48 26.92 2.28
CA ASN A 348 7.13 27.27 2.70
C ASN A 348 6.12 26.13 2.48
N ALA A 349 6.54 25.08 1.79
CA ALA A 349 5.67 23.99 1.39
C ALA A 349 5.33 23.09 2.58
N ASN A 350 4.09 22.60 2.61
CA ASN A 350 3.63 21.65 3.60
C ASN A 350 2.96 20.45 2.95
N THR A 351 2.60 19.44 3.75
CA THR A 351 1.95 18.22 3.24
C THR A 351 0.64 18.47 2.49
N HIS A 352 -0.03 19.60 2.70
CA HIS A 352 -1.19 19.97 1.88
C HIS A 352 -0.76 20.51 0.53
N THR A 353 0.24 21.40 0.45
CA THR A 353 0.80 21.92 -0.81
C THR A 353 1.25 20.79 -1.74
N TYR A 354 1.93 19.77 -1.19
CA TYR A 354 2.38 18.62 -1.98
C TYR A 354 1.24 17.73 -2.50
N LEU A 355 0.08 17.73 -1.83
CA LEU A 355 -1.06 16.85 -2.11
C LEU A 355 -2.31 17.59 -2.62
N SER A 356 -2.23 18.89 -2.84
CA SER A 356 -3.36 19.73 -3.23
C SER A 356 -3.78 19.46 -4.68
N ASN A 357 -4.92 20.00 -5.09
CA ASN A 357 -5.28 20.07 -6.51
C ASN A 357 -4.44 21.12 -7.26
N LYS A 358 -4.63 21.18 -8.59
CA LYS A 358 -3.99 22.14 -9.52
C LYS A 358 -4.16 23.57 -9.02
N ASP A 359 -5.41 24.01 -8.87
CA ASP A 359 -5.76 25.40 -8.58
C ASP A 359 -5.11 25.91 -7.28
N PHE A 360 -5.11 25.08 -6.22
CA PHE A 360 -4.47 25.46 -4.97
C PHE A 360 -2.95 25.52 -5.09
N PHE A 361 -2.36 24.63 -5.89
CA PHE A 361 -0.91 24.64 -6.11
C PHE A 361 -0.49 25.88 -6.91
N SER A 362 -1.20 26.24 -7.99
CA SER A 362 -0.93 27.46 -8.77
C SER A 362 -0.99 28.71 -7.90
N ARG A 363 -2.07 28.86 -7.12
CA ARG A 363 -2.22 29.99 -6.17
C ARG A 363 -1.13 30.03 -5.10
N TYR A 364 -0.64 28.89 -4.66
CA TYR A 364 0.49 28.83 -3.73
C TYR A 364 1.77 29.35 -4.39
N ILE A 365 2.03 28.97 -5.65
CA ILE A 365 3.20 29.42 -6.42
C ILE A 365 3.13 30.92 -6.71
N GLU A 366 1.94 31.43 -7.03
CA GLU A 366 1.67 32.86 -7.27
C GLU A 366 1.81 33.72 -6.00
N GLY A 367 1.86 33.10 -4.82
CA GLY A 367 2.01 33.80 -3.53
C GLY A 367 0.69 34.22 -2.88
N ASP A 368 -0.46 33.90 -3.50
CA ASP A 368 -1.80 34.18 -2.99
C ASP A 368 -2.10 33.47 -1.66
N VAL A 369 -1.41 32.35 -1.40
CA VAL A 369 -1.62 31.52 -0.20
C VAL A 369 -0.35 31.55 0.66
N SER A 370 -0.18 32.62 1.44
CA SER A 370 1.07 32.92 2.17
C SER A 370 1.17 32.39 3.61
N HIS A 371 0.21 31.59 4.08
CA HIS A 371 0.27 31.03 5.44
C HIS A 371 1.10 29.74 5.49
N THR A 372 2.40 29.90 5.73
CA THR A 372 3.42 28.83 5.74
C THR A 372 3.32 27.96 6.99
N ALA A 373 3.14 28.57 8.16
CA ALA A 373 3.00 27.88 9.45
C ALA A 373 1.55 27.84 9.96
N VAL A 374 0.94 26.66 9.85
CA VAL A 374 -0.38 26.37 10.45
C VAL A 374 -0.19 25.63 11.77
N ARG A 375 -1.06 25.91 12.77
CA ARG A 375 -1.06 25.27 14.10
C ARG A 375 -0.81 23.76 14.03
N LYS A 376 -1.52 23.05 13.13
CA LYS A 376 -1.43 21.59 12.97
C LYS A 376 -0.02 21.12 12.57
N HIS A 377 0.65 21.84 11.67
CA HIS A 377 1.98 21.47 11.20
C HIS A 377 3.05 21.82 12.22
N VAL A 378 2.96 22.98 12.88
CA VAL A 378 3.85 23.33 14.00
C VAL A 378 3.69 22.32 15.15
N SER A 379 2.46 21.98 15.54
CA SER A 379 2.19 20.93 16.53
C SER A 379 2.83 19.60 16.16
N TYR A 380 2.80 19.23 14.88
CA TYR A 380 3.43 17.99 14.41
C TYR A 380 4.96 18.03 14.53
N ILE A 381 5.62 19.12 14.12
CA ILE A 381 7.08 19.27 14.24
C ILE A 381 7.50 19.23 15.72
N LEU A 382 6.80 19.95 16.59
CA LEU A 382 7.10 19.92 18.03
C LEU A 382 6.88 18.52 18.63
N LYS A 383 5.81 17.83 18.24
CA LYS A 383 5.55 16.45 18.67
C LYS A 383 6.66 15.50 18.20
N LYS A 384 7.12 15.67 16.96
CA LYS A 384 8.23 14.88 16.39
C LYS A 384 9.54 15.12 17.14
N GLU A 385 9.87 16.38 17.45
CA GLU A 385 11.17 16.75 18.00
C GLU A 385 11.26 16.70 19.53
N PHE A 386 10.13 16.93 20.25
CA PHE A 386 10.05 17.02 21.70
C PHE A 386 9.12 15.99 22.37
N GLY A 387 8.34 15.24 21.59
CA GLY A 387 7.36 14.26 22.08
C GLY A 387 5.97 14.83 22.40
N ASP A 388 5.02 13.93 22.69
CA ASP A 388 3.58 14.23 22.82
C ASP A 388 3.23 15.20 23.95
N ASN A 389 4.02 15.22 25.02
CA ASN A 389 3.73 15.98 26.25
C ASN A 389 3.97 17.50 26.11
N LYS A 390 4.58 17.94 25.00
CA LYS A 390 5.07 19.32 24.81
C LYS A 390 4.27 20.10 23.76
N ILE A 391 3.10 19.60 23.34
CA ILE A 391 2.24 20.25 22.33
C ILE A 391 1.67 21.60 22.82
N HIS A 392 1.56 21.80 24.14
CA HIS A 392 1.02 23.03 24.71
C HIS A 392 1.89 24.28 24.39
N PHE A 393 3.19 24.12 24.10
CA PHE A 393 4.09 25.22 23.74
C PHE A 393 3.72 25.95 22.43
N VAL A 394 2.82 25.39 21.62
CA VAL A 394 2.26 26.09 20.46
C VAL A 394 1.54 27.38 20.87
N SER A 395 0.93 27.45 22.06
CA SER A 395 0.33 28.71 22.55
C SER A 395 1.39 29.78 22.81
N SER A 396 2.58 29.40 23.28
CA SER A 396 3.70 30.31 23.53
C SER A 396 4.33 30.83 22.23
N ILE A 397 4.46 29.97 21.20
CA ILE A 397 4.93 30.38 19.87
C ILE A 397 3.96 31.39 19.25
N LYS A 398 2.65 31.18 19.40
CA LYS A 398 1.60 32.07 18.86
C LYS A 398 1.63 33.49 19.41
N LYS A 399 2.30 33.72 20.54
CA LYS A 399 2.47 35.08 21.09
C LYS A 399 3.38 35.94 20.21
N HIS A 400 4.24 35.33 19.39
CA HIS A 400 5.10 36.07 18.47
C HIS A 400 4.30 36.55 17.25
N PRO A 401 4.34 37.84 16.85
CA PRO A 401 3.46 38.38 15.82
C PRO A 401 3.59 37.68 14.45
N PHE A 402 4.81 37.32 14.06
CA PHE A 402 5.10 36.74 12.74
C PHE A 402 5.17 35.22 12.69
N TRP A 403 4.72 34.50 13.73
CA TRP A 403 4.88 33.04 13.81
C TRP A 403 4.29 32.26 12.61
N LYS A 404 3.25 32.81 11.96
CA LYS A 404 2.59 32.19 10.79
C LYS A 404 3.39 32.28 9.50
N SER A 405 4.31 33.24 9.43
CA SER A 405 5.04 33.55 8.22
C SER A 405 6.40 32.84 8.17
N ILE A 406 6.87 32.32 9.30
CA ILE A 406 8.13 31.58 9.38
C ILE A 406 7.99 30.21 8.71
N PRO A 407 8.89 29.84 7.78
CA PRO A 407 8.86 28.55 7.10
C PRO A 407 8.96 27.37 8.09
N LEU A 408 8.21 26.30 7.84
CA LEU A 408 8.21 25.12 8.72
C LEU A 408 9.56 24.39 8.71
N LEU A 409 10.23 24.36 7.55
CA LEU A 409 11.57 23.78 7.43
C LEU A 409 12.60 24.57 8.25
N HIS A 410 12.44 25.88 8.36
CA HIS A 410 13.27 26.71 9.23
C HIS A 410 13.12 26.30 10.68
N ILE A 411 11.87 26.19 11.16
CA ILE A 411 11.58 25.79 12.54
C ILE A 411 12.21 24.43 12.87
N ASP A 412 12.06 23.43 11.99
CA ASP A 412 12.67 22.10 12.16
C ASP A 412 14.20 22.17 12.23
N LYS A 413 14.84 22.92 11.33
CA LYS A 413 16.30 23.10 11.30
C LYS A 413 16.82 23.80 12.56
N THR A 414 16.14 24.85 13.03
CA THR A 414 16.55 25.59 14.23
C THR A 414 16.39 24.73 15.47
N ILE A 415 15.31 23.94 15.59
CA ILE A 415 15.16 22.98 16.70
C ILE A 415 16.29 21.95 16.70
N LYS A 416 16.60 21.35 15.55
CA LYS A 416 17.68 20.36 15.44
C LYS A 416 19.04 20.96 15.85
N TYR A 417 19.34 22.18 15.40
CA TYR A 417 20.54 22.91 15.79
C TYR A 417 20.60 23.15 17.30
N LEU A 418 19.53 23.69 17.91
CA LEU A 418 19.52 23.98 19.35
C LEU A 418 19.70 22.72 20.19
N LYS A 419 19.15 21.57 19.75
CA LYS A 419 19.30 20.28 20.45
C LYS A 419 20.74 19.77 20.48
N GLU A 420 21.66 20.31 19.67
CA GLU A 420 23.08 19.97 19.73
C GLU A 420 23.76 20.58 20.97
N TYR A 421 23.23 21.69 21.50
CA TYR A 421 23.88 22.49 22.56
C TYR A 421 23.02 22.67 23.83
N PHE A 422 21.70 22.51 23.73
CA PHE A 422 20.75 22.82 24.80
C PHE A 422 19.83 21.63 25.10
N SER A 423 19.40 21.51 26.36
CA SER A 423 18.37 20.53 26.73
C SER A 423 17.01 20.90 26.15
N ILE A 424 16.13 19.91 25.97
CA ILE A 424 14.77 20.14 25.48
C ILE A 424 14.01 21.08 26.43
N GLU A 425 14.22 20.95 27.74
CA GLU A 425 13.64 21.80 28.77
C GLU A 425 14.07 23.27 28.61
N ASP A 426 15.35 23.53 28.36
CA ASP A 426 15.88 24.88 28.17
C ASP A 426 15.27 25.55 26.92
N ILE A 427 15.16 24.78 25.82
CA ILE A 427 14.54 25.24 24.57
C ILE A 427 13.05 25.51 24.78
N CYS A 428 12.33 24.61 25.46
CA CYS A 428 10.90 24.77 25.72
C CYS A 428 10.59 26.03 26.55
N LYS A 429 11.44 26.38 27.54
CA LYS A 429 11.29 27.63 28.31
C LYS A 429 11.45 28.88 27.45
N ASN A 430 12.27 28.79 26.39
CA ASN A 430 12.58 29.88 25.46
C ASN A 430 12.07 29.60 24.04
N ILE A 431 10.91 28.94 23.90
CA ILE A 431 10.48 28.32 22.64
C ILE A 431 10.40 29.27 21.43
N GLN A 432 10.23 30.58 21.65
CA GLN A 432 10.18 31.57 20.57
C GLN A 432 11.49 31.66 19.79
N ILE A 433 12.62 31.23 20.37
CA ILE A 433 13.93 31.26 19.71
C ILE A 433 13.96 30.42 18.42
N ILE A 434 13.10 29.42 18.30
CA ILE A 434 13.04 28.56 17.11
C ILE A 434 12.58 29.30 15.84
N LEU A 435 11.98 30.49 16.01
CA LEU A 435 11.50 31.34 14.91
C LEU A 435 12.63 32.17 14.28
N TYR A 436 13.78 32.30 14.96
CA TYR A 436 14.87 33.15 14.51
C TYR A 436 15.85 32.38 13.60
N PRO A 437 16.49 33.06 12.65
CA PRO A 437 17.54 32.48 11.81
C PRO A 437 18.68 31.88 12.63
N ARG A 438 19.12 30.68 12.23
CA ARG A 438 20.21 29.95 12.90
C ARG A 438 21.50 30.79 13.00
N SER A 439 21.88 31.48 11.93
CA SER A 439 23.09 32.31 11.88
C SER A 439 23.07 33.39 12.96
N LEU A 440 21.96 34.10 13.10
CA LEU A 440 21.81 35.15 14.11
C LEU A 440 21.84 34.60 15.54
N ILE A 441 21.23 33.44 15.76
CA ILE A 441 21.28 32.78 17.06
C ILE A 441 22.73 32.43 17.41
N ASP A 442 23.48 31.84 16.45
CA ASP A 442 24.87 31.45 16.64
C ASP A 442 25.77 32.66 16.92
N ASP A 443 25.70 33.70 16.07
CA ASP A 443 26.47 34.93 16.25
C ASP A 443 26.20 35.60 17.60
N THR A 444 24.92 35.66 18.00
CA THR A 444 24.52 36.28 19.27
C THR A 444 24.99 35.45 20.45
N LEU A 445 24.87 34.13 20.41
CA LEU A 445 25.37 33.25 21.46
C LEU A 445 26.89 33.35 21.60
N ASN A 446 27.62 33.38 20.49
CA ASN A 446 29.09 33.53 20.49
C ASN A 446 29.53 34.85 21.12
N LEU A 447 28.81 35.95 20.89
CA LEU A 447 29.05 37.22 21.56
C LEU A 447 28.74 37.13 23.06
N LEU A 448 27.60 36.53 23.44
CA LEU A 448 27.21 36.37 24.83
C LEU A 448 28.19 35.50 25.63
N TYR A 449 28.72 34.43 25.03
CA TYR A 449 29.71 33.58 25.70
C TYR A 449 31.05 34.29 25.91
N LYS A 450 31.42 35.22 25.02
CA LYS A 450 32.62 36.06 25.18
C LYS A 450 32.43 37.13 26.25
N GLU A 451 31.30 37.84 26.20
CA GLU A 451 30.98 38.94 27.12
C GLU A 451 30.76 38.42 28.55
N TYR A 452 29.94 37.38 28.69
CA TYR A 452 29.54 36.80 29.97
C TYR A 452 30.20 35.46 30.22
N SER A 453 31.53 35.41 30.12
CA SER A 453 32.28 34.19 30.40
C SER A 453 32.43 33.93 31.92
N PRO A 454 32.61 32.68 32.36
CA PRO A 454 32.98 32.35 33.74
C PRO A 454 34.29 33.02 34.19
N GLN A 455 35.20 33.28 33.26
CA GLN A 455 36.45 33.99 33.51
C GLN A 455 36.21 35.45 33.91
N ASN A 456 35.11 36.05 33.44
CA ASN A 456 34.66 37.38 33.80
C ASN A 456 33.76 37.39 35.07
N GLY A 457 33.62 36.26 35.78
CA GLY A 457 32.83 36.14 37.01
C GLY A 457 31.33 35.87 36.80
N TYR A 458 30.88 35.64 35.56
CA TYR A 458 29.48 35.34 35.26
C TYR A 458 29.24 33.82 35.19
N ASN A 459 28.22 33.32 35.88
CA ASN A 459 27.84 31.91 35.83
C ASN A 459 26.37 31.77 35.43
N PHE A 460 26.08 31.95 34.13
CA PHE A 460 24.73 31.79 33.60
C PHE A 460 24.44 30.35 33.21
N THR A 461 23.21 29.92 33.50
CA THR A 461 22.66 28.63 33.03
C THR A 461 22.33 28.67 31.54
N SER A 462 22.22 27.50 30.91
CA SER A 462 21.84 27.37 29.50
C SER A 462 20.47 28.01 29.19
N THR A 463 19.48 27.85 30.09
CA THR A 463 18.19 28.57 30.01
C THR A 463 18.40 30.10 29.96
N GLN A 464 19.29 30.64 30.79
CA GLN A 464 19.55 32.09 30.87
C GLN A 464 20.28 32.59 29.63
N TYR A 465 21.24 31.86 29.08
CA TYR A 465 21.88 32.23 27.80
C TYR A 465 20.88 32.29 26.65
N LEU A 466 19.93 31.33 26.56
CA LEU A 466 18.88 31.38 25.54
C LEU A 466 17.93 32.58 25.73
N ALA A 467 17.58 32.90 26.97
CA ALA A 467 16.75 34.06 27.29
C ALA A 467 17.46 35.38 26.93
N LEU A 468 18.75 35.49 27.26
CA LEU A 468 19.59 36.64 26.89
C LEU A 468 19.79 36.74 25.38
N CYS A 469 19.94 35.60 24.69
CA CYS A 469 20.02 35.57 23.23
C CYS A 469 18.75 36.15 22.61
N LEU A 470 17.57 35.66 23.02
CA LEU A 470 16.29 36.22 22.59
C LEU A 470 16.18 37.71 22.86
N TYR A 471 16.56 38.14 24.07
CA TYR A 471 16.55 39.55 24.44
C TYR A 471 17.44 40.38 23.51
N LYS A 472 18.69 39.97 23.25
CA LYS A 472 19.63 40.70 22.40
C LYS A 472 19.18 40.72 20.92
N LEU A 473 18.58 39.63 20.45
CA LEU A 473 18.01 39.56 19.09
C LEU A 473 16.90 40.59 18.92
N GLU A 474 15.98 40.71 19.88
CA GLU A 474 14.85 41.64 19.82
C GLU A 474 15.15 43.07 20.27
N GLN A 475 16.22 43.28 21.06
CA GLN A 475 16.60 44.59 21.58
C GLN A 475 16.80 45.61 20.45
N LYS A 476 17.38 45.18 19.32
CA LYS A 476 17.61 46.03 18.14
C LYS A 476 16.32 46.42 17.40
N TYR A 477 15.22 45.71 17.65
CA TYR A 477 13.91 45.92 17.01
C TYR A 477 12.85 46.38 17.99
N HIS A 478 13.24 46.83 19.18
CA HIS A 478 12.31 47.29 20.21
C HIS A 478 11.21 46.25 20.55
N PHE A 479 11.55 44.96 20.47
CA PHE A 479 10.62 43.86 20.74
C PHE A 479 9.38 43.82 19.82
N SER A 480 9.49 44.35 18.60
CA SER A 480 8.42 44.28 17.58
C SER A 480 8.24 42.87 17.01
N GLY A 481 9.21 41.96 17.21
CA GLY A 481 9.27 40.65 16.56
C GLY A 481 9.92 40.69 15.17
N ASP A 482 10.40 41.85 14.69
CA ASP A 482 11.01 41.97 13.36
C ASP A 482 12.39 41.31 13.27
N GLY A 483 12.98 40.90 14.41
CA GLY A 483 14.26 40.21 14.44
C GLY A 483 14.28 38.87 13.70
N VAL A 484 13.12 38.31 13.36
CA VAL A 484 13.00 37.08 12.55
C VAL A 484 13.32 37.27 11.07
N TRP A 485 13.32 38.51 10.56
CA TRP A 485 13.42 38.80 9.12
C TRP A 485 14.83 39.01 8.59
N GLN A 486 15.86 38.92 9.44
CA GLN A 486 17.23 39.25 9.02
C GLN A 486 18.01 38.06 8.44
N VAL A 487 18.22 38.16 7.11
CA VAL A 487 19.12 37.45 6.18
C VAL A 487 18.49 36.36 5.26
N GLU A 488 18.67 36.60 3.96
CA GLU A 488 18.35 35.82 2.75
C GLU A 488 16.94 35.23 2.62
N MET A 489 15.90 36.03 2.88
CA MET A 489 14.72 35.85 2.02
C MET A 489 15.04 36.49 0.68
N SER A 490 15.30 35.66 -0.34
CA SER A 490 15.20 36.11 -1.72
C SER A 490 13.83 36.77 -1.87
N VAL A 491 13.82 38.11 -1.88
CA VAL A 491 12.61 38.86 -2.17
C VAL A 491 12.13 38.36 -3.52
N PHE A 492 10.92 37.83 -3.54
CA PHE A 492 10.23 37.36 -4.73
C PHE A 492 10.30 38.48 -5.78
N LYS A 493 11.19 38.33 -6.77
CA LYS A 493 11.05 38.95 -8.08
C LYS A 493 10.97 37.80 -9.06
N SER A 494 9.75 37.30 -9.22
CA SER A 494 9.46 36.51 -10.41
C SER A 494 9.49 37.46 -11.60
N ASN A 495 10.61 37.46 -12.31
CA ASN A 495 10.67 37.94 -13.69
C ASN A 495 10.27 36.80 -14.66
N LEU A 496 9.54 35.78 -14.18
CA LEU A 496 9.13 34.59 -14.95
C LEU A 496 7.63 34.62 -15.33
N PHE A 497 6.89 35.67 -14.94
CA PHE A 497 5.43 35.76 -15.13
C PHE A 497 5.00 36.47 -16.44
N GLU A 498 5.82 36.49 -17.49
CA GLU A 498 5.35 37.05 -18.76
C GLU A 498 4.44 36.09 -19.56
N ASP A 499 4.49 34.77 -19.32
CA ASP A 499 3.65 33.80 -20.04
C ASP A 499 2.82 32.87 -19.12
N VAL A 500 1.62 33.32 -18.77
CA VAL A 500 0.62 32.57 -17.97
C VAL A 500 0.20 31.24 -18.64
N TYR A 501 0.31 31.15 -19.97
CA TYR A 501 -0.14 29.99 -20.76
C TYR A 501 0.76 28.75 -20.60
N GLU A 502 2.07 28.93 -20.38
CA GLU A 502 3.01 27.82 -20.18
C GLU A 502 2.93 27.23 -18.77
N LEU A 503 2.63 28.08 -17.78
CA LEU A 503 2.48 27.69 -16.38
C LEU A 503 1.34 26.67 -16.21
N ASP A 504 0.20 26.91 -16.85
CA ASP A 504 -0.97 26.04 -16.75
C ASP A 504 -0.75 24.66 -17.38
N ASN A 505 -0.01 24.59 -18.50
CA ASN A 505 0.36 23.35 -19.18
C ASN A 505 1.40 22.54 -18.39
N LEU A 506 2.37 23.21 -17.77
CA LEU A 506 3.37 22.55 -16.93
C LEU A 506 2.75 21.97 -15.66
N ILE A 507 1.89 22.74 -14.98
CA ILE A 507 1.21 22.28 -13.77
C ILE A 507 0.27 21.11 -14.10
N GLU A 508 -0.34 21.08 -15.29
CA GLU A 508 -1.08 19.92 -15.79
C GLU A 508 -0.20 18.67 -15.88
N ARG A 509 0.98 18.76 -16.50
CA ARG A 509 1.92 17.63 -16.59
C ARG A 509 2.44 17.18 -15.22
N MET A 510 2.64 18.09 -14.27
CA MET A 510 3.12 17.75 -12.92
C MET A 510 2.07 17.04 -12.05
N ASN A 511 0.79 17.20 -12.38
CA ASN A 511 -0.33 16.62 -11.63
C ASN A 511 -0.73 15.23 -12.12
N ASP A 512 -0.21 14.81 -13.27
CA ASP A 512 -0.39 13.46 -13.77
C ASP A 512 0.67 12.51 -13.16
N ASP A 513 0.22 11.59 -12.32
CA ASP A 513 1.06 10.56 -11.70
C ASP A 513 1.58 9.52 -12.72
N GLU A 514 1.09 9.52 -13.96
CA GLU A 514 1.62 8.65 -15.01
C GLU A 514 2.91 9.21 -15.63
N ASN A 515 3.13 10.52 -15.56
CA ASN A 515 4.31 11.17 -16.14
C ASN A 515 5.61 10.78 -15.44
N GLU A 516 6.71 10.77 -16.19
CA GLU A 516 8.04 10.57 -15.61
C GLU A 516 8.41 11.73 -14.67
N VAL A 517 9.35 11.47 -13.75
CA VAL A 517 9.84 12.53 -12.88
C VAL A 517 10.56 13.54 -13.77
N MET A 518 10.03 14.77 -13.81
CA MET A 518 10.58 15.83 -14.64
C MET A 518 11.96 16.21 -14.10
N ASN A 519 13.01 15.97 -14.89
CA ASN A 519 14.32 16.52 -14.60
C ASN A 519 14.35 17.96 -15.10
N LEU A 520 14.11 18.91 -14.19
CA LEU A 520 14.14 20.35 -14.50
C LEU A 520 15.54 20.95 -14.31
N SER A 521 16.62 20.18 -14.52
CA SER A 521 17.97 20.76 -14.59
C SER A 521 18.00 21.89 -15.63
N GLY A 522 18.79 22.95 -15.38
CA GLY A 522 18.73 24.19 -16.17
C GLY A 522 18.81 24.01 -17.69
N GLU A 523 19.52 22.99 -18.19
CA GLU A 523 19.55 22.61 -19.63
C GLU A 523 18.19 22.07 -20.13
N ALA A 524 17.57 21.15 -19.39
CA ALA A 524 16.28 20.53 -19.76
C ALA A 524 15.10 21.51 -19.66
N TRP A 525 15.20 22.53 -18.80
CA TRP A 525 14.23 23.62 -18.74
C TRP A 525 14.37 24.56 -19.95
N PHE A 526 15.60 24.89 -20.34
CA PHE A 526 15.86 25.70 -21.54
C PHE A 526 15.43 24.98 -22.82
N GLU A 527 15.65 23.66 -22.95
CA GLU A 527 15.16 22.88 -24.08
C GLU A 527 13.63 22.80 -24.13
N HIS A 528 12.94 22.84 -22.98
CA HIS A 528 11.47 22.82 -22.92
C HIS A 528 10.85 24.15 -23.34
N LEU A 529 11.45 25.29 -22.97
CA LEU A 529 11.01 26.63 -23.37
C LEU A 529 11.28 26.95 -24.85
N LEU A 530 12.13 26.16 -25.51
CA LEU A 530 12.49 26.32 -26.93
C LEU A 530 11.68 25.43 -27.88
N GLN A 531 10.76 24.60 -27.36
CA GLN A 531 9.82 23.76 -28.12
C GLN A 531 8.41 24.32 -28.05
#